data_AF-A0A2M8FE63-F1
#
_entry.id   AF-A0A2M8FE63-F1
#
_cell.length_a   1.000
_cell.length_b   1.000
_cell.length_c   1.000
_cell.angle_alpha   90.00
_cell.angle_beta   90.00
_cell.angle_gamma   90.00
#
_symmetry.space_group_name_H-M   'P 1'
#
loop_
_entity.id
_entity.type
_entity.pdbx_description
1 polymer ?
#
loop_
_entity_poly.entity_id
_entity_poly.type
_entity_poly.pdbx_seq_one_letter_code
_entity_poly.pdbx_strand_id
1 'polypeptide(L)'
;MSENHEIIEPNFEGEEMKMPTGTVAPILLEKTSGGILNGLIITLLFIILVAILAGLYYWYTIVMSTQIIQPSSTDEAAALQNNEAVNTTVEAQTQALGVVNTSDEVTAIEADVSSTNLDNLDAELNAIDAELNAAIEAQ
;
A
#
# COMPACT_ATOMS: atom_id res chain seq x y z
N MET A 1 98.80 4.67 -24.18
CA MET A 1 98.53 3.23 -23.96
C MET A 1 97.03 3.07 -23.98
N SER A 2 96.50 2.32 -24.94
CA SER A 2 95.06 2.13 -25.14
C SER A 2 94.51 1.15 -24.11
N GLU A 3 93.66 1.61 -23.19
CA GLU A 3 92.92 0.73 -22.29
C GLU A 3 91.73 0.14 -23.03
N ASN A 4 91.86 -1.14 -23.36
CA ASN A 4 90.82 -2.00 -23.91
C ASN A 4 89.73 -2.16 -22.84
N HIS A 5 88.63 -1.42 -22.97
CA HIS A 5 87.45 -1.65 -22.17
C HIS A 5 86.75 -2.88 -22.73
N GLU A 6 86.97 -4.05 -22.12
CA GLU A 6 86.12 -5.21 -22.37
C GLU A 6 84.69 -4.82 -22.03
N ILE A 7 83.86 -4.77 -23.08
CA ILE A 7 82.42 -4.53 -22.93
C ILE A 7 81.87 -5.79 -22.27
N ILE A 8 81.66 -5.73 -20.96
CA ILE A 8 80.96 -6.77 -20.22
C ILE A 8 79.49 -6.64 -20.61
N GLU A 9 79.07 -7.45 -21.59
CA GLU A 9 77.66 -7.58 -21.90
C GLU A 9 76.95 -8.16 -20.66
N PRO A 10 75.91 -7.50 -20.15
CA PRO A 10 75.16 -8.03 -19.00
C PRO A 10 74.57 -9.39 -19.38
N ASN A 11 74.99 -10.43 -18.66
CA ASN A 11 74.50 -11.79 -18.82
C ASN A 11 73.14 -11.93 -18.14
N PHE A 12 72.09 -12.09 -18.95
CA PHE A 12 70.71 -12.30 -18.49
C PHE A 12 70.26 -13.78 -18.56
N GLU A 13 71.19 -14.73 -18.82
CA GLU A 13 70.84 -16.15 -18.82
C GLU A 13 70.45 -16.61 -17.41
N GLY A 14 69.14 -16.77 -17.21
CA GLY A 14 68.53 -17.21 -15.96
C GLY A 14 67.68 -16.14 -15.27
N GLU A 15 67.69 -14.89 -15.73
CA GLU A 15 66.76 -13.87 -15.25
C GLU A 15 65.46 -13.90 -16.07
N GLU A 16 64.45 -14.57 -15.51
CA GLU A 16 63.08 -14.43 -16.02
C GLU A 16 62.61 -13.00 -15.80
N MET A 17 62.35 -12.29 -16.90
CA MET A 17 61.74 -10.96 -16.87
C MET A 17 60.33 -11.06 -16.25
N LYS A 18 60.24 -10.83 -14.93
CA LYS A 18 58.96 -10.68 -14.24
C LYS A 18 58.34 -9.38 -14.71
N MET A 19 57.27 -9.48 -15.50
CA MET A 19 56.41 -8.33 -15.76
C MET A 19 55.97 -7.78 -14.39
N PRO A 20 55.87 -6.44 -14.20
CA PRO A 20 55.17 -5.93 -13.04
C PRO A 20 53.75 -6.48 -13.13
N THR A 21 53.51 -7.55 -12.38
CA THR A 21 52.16 -7.95 -12.01
C THR A 21 51.70 -6.79 -11.16
N GLY A 22 51.15 -5.77 -11.81
CA GLY A 22 50.14 -4.94 -11.19
C GLY A 22 49.25 -5.95 -10.49
N THR A 23 49.23 -5.88 -9.17
CA THR A 23 48.18 -6.52 -8.41
C THR A 23 46.93 -5.91 -8.99
N VAL A 24 46.35 -6.57 -9.99
CA VAL A 24 44.93 -6.49 -10.24
C VAL A 24 44.43 -7.05 -8.93
N ALA A 25 44.22 -6.15 -7.96
CA ALA A 25 43.46 -6.47 -6.78
C ALA A 25 42.28 -7.21 -7.36
N PRO A 26 42.02 -8.46 -6.94
CA PRO A 26 40.75 -9.04 -7.30
C PRO A 26 39.76 -7.97 -6.87
N ILE A 27 39.05 -7.40 -7.84
CA ILE A 27 37.78 -6.76 -7.54
C ILE A 27 36.99 -7.96 -7.08
N LEU A 28 37.17 -8.29 -5.80
CA LEU A 28 36.23 -9.07 -5.05
C LEU A 28 35.02 -8.17 -5.19
N LEU A 29 34.16 -8.54 -6.16
CA LEU A 29 32.77 -8.19 -6.14
C LEU A 29 32.43 -8.24 -4.67
N GLU A 30 32.14 -7.07 -4.11
CA GLU A 30 31.54 -6.97 -2.81
C GLU A 30 30.26 -7.78 -2.97
N LYS A 31 30.36 -9.07 -2.67
CA LYS A 31 29.23 -9.93 -2.44
C LYS A 31 28.71 -9.30 -1.17
N THR A 32 27.85 -8.30 -1.37
CA THR A 32 26.93 -7.81 -0.36
C THR A 32 26.27 -9.07 0.12
N SER A 33 26.83 -9.60 1.20
CA SER A 33 26.22 -10.59 2.03
C SER A 33 25.12 -9.81 2.69
N GLY A 34 24.04 -9.56 1.93
CA GLY A 34 22.72 -9.33 2.42
C GLY A 34 22.44 -10.53 3.29
N GLY A 35 22.82 -10.38 4.56
CA GLY A 35 22.92 -11.47 5.51
C GLY A 35 21.57 -12.13 5.66
N ILE A 36 21.56 -13.27 6.33
CA ILE A 36 20.38 -14.08 6.67
C ILE A 36 19.14 -13.22 6.99
N LEU A 37 19.32 -12.04 7.60
CA LEU A 37 18.31 -11.00 7.82
C LEU A 37 17.55 -10.57 6.56
N ASN A 38 18.20 -10.26 5.43
CA ASN A 38 17.52 -9.87 4.18
C ASN A 38 16.68 -11.01 3.62
N GLY A 39 17.17 -12.26 3.72
CA GLY A 39 16.41 -13.44 3.34
C GLY A 39 15.17 -13.64 4.24
N LEU A 40 15.31 -13.40 5.54
CA LEU A 40 14.23 -13.52 6.53
C LEU A 40 13.19 -12.40 6.39
N ILE A 41 13.63 -11.18 6.06
CA ILE A 41 12.74 -10.05 5.71
C ILE A 41 11.94 -10.37 4.43
N ILE A 42 12.60 -10.92 3.41
CA ILE A 42 11.94 -11.25 2.13
C ILE A 42 10.94 -12.38 2.30
N THR A 43 11.25 -13.42 3.08
CA THR A 43 10.29 -14.50 3.36
C THR A 43 9.13 -14.01 4.22
N LEU A 44 9.38 -13.17 5.22
CA LEU A 44 8.32 -12.52 6.01
C LEU A 44 7.38 -11.71 5.12
N LEU A 45 7.92 -10.88 4.23
CA LEU A 45 7.14 -10.06 3.30
C LEU A 45 6.28 -10.94 2.39
N PHE A 46 6.82 -12.05 1.89
CA PHE A 46 6.07 -13.00 1.07
C PHE A 46 4.90 -13.63 1.85
N ILE A 47 5.10 -14.03 3.10
CA ILE A 47 4.04 -14.60 3.95
C ILE A 47 2.93 -13.55 4.18
N ILE A 48 3.31 -12.31 4.49
CA ILE A 48 2.37 -11.20 4.69
C ILE A 48 1.57 -10.96 3.40
N LEU A 49 2.23 -10.95 2.24
CA LEU A 49 1.56 -10.76 0.96
C LEU A 49 0.53 -11.86 0.69
N VAL A 50 0.87 -13.12 0.95
CA VAL A 50 -0.06 -14.25 0.82
C VAL A 50 -1.24 -14.13 1.80
N ALA A 51 -0.99 -13.71 3.05
CA ALA A 51 -2.04 -13.51 4.04
C ALA A 51 -3.04 -12.40 3.63
N ILE A 52 -2.53 -11.28 3.10
CA ILE A 52 -3.37 -10.20 2.57
C ILE A 52 -4.19 -10.71 1.39
N LEU A 53 -3.58 -11.44 0.45
CA LEU A 53 -4.29 -12.02 -0.71
C LEU A 53 -5.40 -12.99 -0.28
N ALA A 54 -5.11 -13.86 0.68
CA ALA A 54 -6.09 -14.81 1.22
C ALA A 54 -7.26 -14.09 1.92
N GLY A 55 -6.96 -13.05 2.71
CA GLY A 55 -7.97 -12.23 3.36
C GLY A 55 -8.86 -11.49 2.34
N LEU A 56 -8.25 -10.89 1.31
CA LEU A 56 -8.97 -10.18 0.25
C LEU A 56 -9.85 -11.14 -0.57
N TYR A 57 -9.33 -12.33 -0.89
CA TYR A 57 -10.07 -13.39 -1.58
C TYR A 57 -11.27 -13.84 -0.76
N TYR A 58 -11.08 -14.11 0.53
CA TYR A 58 -12.17 -14.50 1.43
C TYR A 58 -13.25 -13.42 1.52
N TRP A 59 -12.85 -12.15 1.70
CA TRP A 59 -13.77 -11.02 1.71
C TRP A 59 -14.55 -10.89 0.39
N TYR A 60 -13.87 -11.00 -0.75
CA TYR A 60 -14.50 -11.00 -2.07
C TYR A 60 -15.55 -12.11 -2.21
N THR A 61 -15.25 -13.34 -1.77
CA THR A 61 -16.21 -14.45 -1.86
C THR A 61 -17.47 -14.21 -1.05
N ILE A 62 -17.38 -13.55 0.11
CA ILE A 62 -18.55 -13.19 0.93
C ILE A 62 -19.41 -12.16 0.20
N VAL A 63 -18.80 -11.11 -0.34
CA VAL A 63 -19.52 -10.02 -1.03
C VAL A 63 -20.19 -10.51 -2.32
N MET A 64 -19.51 -11.33 -3.11
CA MET A 64 -20.03 -11.80 -4.40
C MET A 64 -20.96 -13.02 -4.29
N SER A 65 -21.08 -13.65 -3.11
CA SER A 65 -21.97 -14.79 -2.88
C SER A 65 -23.44 -14.37 -2.64
N THR A 66 -23.80 -13.12 -2.90
CA THR A 66 -25.21 -12.73 -3.02
C THR A 66 -25.81 -13.46 -4.22
N GLN A 67 -26.57 -14.52 -3.95
CA GLN A 67 -27.36 -15.17 -4.98
C GLN A 67 -28.37 -14.15 -5.50
N ILE A 68 -28.21 -13.78 -6.77
CA ILE A 68 -29.25 -13.12 -7.55
C ILE A 68 -30.41 -14.12 -7.55
N ILE A 69 -31.46 -13.84 -6.77
CA ILE A 69 -32.72 -14.56 -6.86
C ILE A 69 -33.23 -14.29 -8.27
N GLN A 70 -32.90 -15.19 -9.20
CA GLN A 70 -33.45 -15.16 -10.53
C GLN A 70 -34.92 -15.53 -10.33
N PRO A 71 -35.89 -14.61 -10.59
CA PRO A 71 -37.29 -14.96 -10.46
C PRO A 71 -37.54 -16.10 -11.45
N SER A 72 -37.76 -17.30 -10.92
CA SER A 72 -38.21 -18.42 -11.72
C SER A 72 -39.51 -17.99 -12.40
N SER A 73 -39.53 -18.00 -13.73
CA SER A 73 -40.65 -17.62 -14.59
C SER A 73 -41.90 -18.50 -14.44
N THR A 74 -42.02 -19.23 -13.34
CA THR A 74 -43.22 -19.98 -12.94
C THR A 74 -44.25 -19.07 -12.25
N ASP A 75 -43.84 -17.94 -11.67
CA ASP A 75 -44.76 -17.03 -10.96
C ASP A 75 -45.44 -15.98 -11.88
N GLU A 76 -44.92 -15.76 -13.09
CA GLU A 76 -45.51 -14.80 -14.03
C GLU A 76 -46.91 -15.23 -14.49
N ALA A 77 -47.17 -16.55 -14.57
CA ALA A 77 -48.49 -17.09 -14.89
C ALA A 77 -49.50 -16.96 -13.72
N ALA A 78 -49.03 -16.85 -12.48
CA ALA A 78 -49.89 -16.67 -11.30
C ALA A 78 -50.11 -15.20 -10.91
N ALA A 79 -49.16 -14.31 -11.27
CA ALA A 79 -49.20 -12.89 -10.93
C ALA A 79 -50.31 -12.10 -11.65
N LEU A 80 -50.72 -12.53 -12.85
CA LEU A 80 -51.82 -11.88 -13.59
C LEU A 80 -53.20 -12.03 -12.90
N GLN A 81 -53.35 -12.98 -11.96
CA GLN A 81 -54.59 -13.24 -11.23
C GLN A 81 -54.71 -12.42 -9.93
N ASN A 82 -53.64 -11.78 -9.45
CA ASN A 82 -53.53 -11.22 -8.09
C ASN A 82 -53.18 -9.70 -8.06
N ASN A 83 -53.69 -8.94 -9.04
CA ASN A 83 -53.39 -7.52 -9.24
C ASN A 83 -53.81 -6.56 -8.09
N GLU A 84 -54.58 -7.01 -7.10
CA GLU A 84 -55.00 -6.15 -5.97
C GLU A 84 -53.95 -6.06 -4.84
N ALA A 85 -53.08 -7.06 -4.68
CA ALA A 85 -52.09 -7.10 -3.58
C ALA A 85 -50.71 -6.54 -3.98
N VAL A 86 -50.41 -6.50 -5.28
CA VAL A 86 -49.12 -6.03 -5.81
C VAL A 86 -49.03 -4.49 -5.72
N ASN A 87 -50.12 -3.76 -6.00
CA ASN A 87 -50.10 -2.28 -5.96
C ASN A 87 -49.82 -1.72 -4.54
N THR A 88 -50.40 -2.29 -3.49
CA THR A 88 -50.13 -1.88 -2.09
C THR A 88 -48.66 -2.10 -1.69
N THR A 89 -48.04 -3.16 -2.19
CA THR A 89 -46.65 -3.50 -1.86
C THR A 89 -45.66 -2.61 -2.62
N VAL A 90 -45.96 -2.28 -3.88
CA VAL A 90 -45.15 -1.38 -4.70
C VAL A 90 -45.23 0.06 -4.20
N GLU A 91 -46.40 0.55 -3.78
CA GLU A 91 -46.53 1.89 -3.19
C GLU A 91 -45.81 2.01 -1.85
N ALA A 92 -45.92 1.02 -0.97
CA ALA A 92 -45.18 0.99 0.30
C ALA A 92 -43.65 0.94 0.10
N GLN A 93 -43.18 0.20 -0.91
CA GLN A 93 -41.76 0.10 -1.25
C GLN A 93 -41.24 1.41 -1.88
N THR A 94 -42.06 2.10 -2.68
CA THR A 94 -41.72 3.42 -3.24
C THR A 94 -41.69 4.51 -2.15
N GLN A 95 -42.60 4.44 -1.17
CA GLN A 95 -42.60 5.34 -0.03
C GLN A 95 -41.38 5.12 0.88
N ALA A 96 -40.93 3.88 1.06
CA ALA A 96 -39.70 3.56 1.78
C ALA A 96 -38.44 4.09 1.07
N LEU A 97 -38.40 4.03 -0.28
CA LEU A 97 -37.33 4.63 -1.09
C LEU A 97 -37.33 6.18 -1.01
N GLY A 98 -38.50 6.80 -0.84
CA GLY A 98 -38.62 8.26 -0.63
C GLY A 98 -38.01 8.75 0.69
N VAL A 99 -38.05 7.93 1.75
CA VAL A 99 -37.42 8.23 3.05
C VAL A 99 -35.89 8.08 2.99
N VAL A 100 -35.35 7.31 2.06
CA VAL A 100 -33.89 7.23 1.87
C VAL A 100 -33.34 8.48 1.16
N ASN A 101 -34.15 9.17 0.38
CA ASN A 101 -33.79 10.43 -0.29
C ASN A 101 -33.76 11.67 0.62
N THR A 102 -34.23 11.59 1.87
CA THR A 102 -34.12 12.74 2.80
C THR A 102 -32.68 13.04 3.25
N SER A 103 -31.69 12.21 2.87
CA SER A 103 -30.27 12.50 3.06
C SER A 103 -29.65 13.39 1.96
N ASP A 104 -30.34 13.58 0.82
CA ASP A 104 -29.89 14.44 -0.28
C ASP A 104 -30.54 15.85 -0.24
N GLU A 105 -31.34 16.15 0.78
CA GLU A 105 -31.78 17.52 1.04
C GLU A 105 -30.60 18.33 1.59
N VAL A 106 -30.23 19.41 0.91
CA VAL A 106 -29.26 20.42 1.37
C VAL A 106 -29.53 20.84 2.83
N THR A 107 -30.78 20.82 3.26
CA THR A 107 -31.23 21.05 4.64
C THR A 107 -30.61 20.10 5.68
N ALA A 108 -30.38 18.82 5.35
CA ALA A 108 -29.75 17.85 6.26
C ALA A 108 -28.25 18.15 6.45
N ILE A 109 -27.56 18.57 5.37
CA ILE A 109 -26.16 19.02 5.42
C ILE A 109 -26.05 20.33 6.21
N GLU A 110 -26.99 21.26 6.02
CA GLU A 110 -27.04 22.51 6.80
C GLU A 110 -27.28 22.23 8.30
N ALA A 111 -28.12 21.25 8.63
CA ALA A 111 -28.31 20.80 10.00
C ALA A 111 -27.02 20.22 10.59
N ASP A 112 -26.32 19.35 9.87
CA ASP A 112 -25.06 18.75 10.32
C ASP A 112 -23.97 19.81 10.54
N VAL A 113 -23.82 20.78 9.62
CA VAL A 113 -22.90 21.91 9.75
C VAL A 113 -23.27 22.80 10.94
N SER A 114 -24.56 23.07 11.16
CA SER A 114 -25.01 23.85 12.32
C SER A 114 -24.87 23.10 13.66
N SER A 115 -24.91 21.76 13.63
CA SER A 115 -24.73 20.91 14.81
C SER A 115 -23.27 20.69 15.16
N THR A 116 -22.36 20.88 14.19
CA THR A 116 -20.93 20.86 14.43
C THR A 116 -20.57 22.10 15.23
N ASN A 117 -20.16 21.91 16.48
CA ASN A 117 -19.79 22.99 17.38
C ASN A 117 -18.43 23.57 16.98
N LEU A 118 -18.44 24.59 16.13
CA LEU A 118 -17.25 25.32 15.70
C LEU A 118 -16.85 26.43 16.70
N ASP A 119 -17.74 26.81 17.61
CA ASP A 119 -17.50 27.87 18.59
C ASP A 119 -16.37 27.50 19.58
N ASN A 120 -16.19 26.20 19.85
CA ASN A 120 -15.14 25.71 20.72
C ASN A 120 -13.78 25.53 20.03
N LEU A 121 -13.71 25.58 18.69
CA LEU A 121 -12.45 25.38 17.96
C LEU A 121 -11.45 26.50 18.24
N ASP A 122 -11.90 27.75 18.37
CA ASP A 122 -11.01 28.87 18.70
C ASP A 122 -10.39 28.69 20.09
N ALA A 123 -11.15 28.16 21.05
CA ALA A 123 -10.64 27.88 22.40
C ALA A 123 -9.64 26.71 22.39
N GLU A 124 -9.93 25.65 21.62
CA GLU A 124 -9.05 24.51 21.45
C GLU A 124 -7.74 24.90 20.76
N LEU A 125 -7.79 25.71 19.70
CA LEU A 125 -6.59 26.19 19.00
C LEU A 125 -5.73 27.09 19.88
N ASN A 126 -6.34 28.01 20.64
CA ASN A 126 -5.59 28.83 21.59
C ASN A 126 -4.95 27.99 22.72
N ALA A 127 -5.60 26.93 23.17
CA ALA A 127 -5.03 26.02 24.16
C ALA A 127 -3.81 25.28 23.58
N ILE A 128 -3.89 24.81 22.34
CA ILE A 128 -2.77 24.16 21.65
C ILE A 128 -1.60 25.13 21.46
N ASP A 129 -1.84 26.37 21.04
CA ASP A 129 -0.79 27.38 20.88
C ASP A 129 -0.10 27.70 22.21
N ALA A 130 -0.87 27.79 23.30
CA ALA A 130 -0.32 28.02 24.64
C ALA A 130 0.52 26.82 25.12
N GLU A 131 0.06 25.59 24.90
CA GLU A 131 0.81 24.38 25.22
C GLU A 131 2.10 24.27 24.39
N LEU A 132 2.02 24.57 23.09
CA LEU A 132 3.17 24.52 22.19
C LEU A 132 4.22 25.56 22.56
N ASN A 133 3.81 26.79 22.86
CA ASN A 133 4.74 27.83 23.29
C ASN A 133 5.39 27.51 24.64
N ALA A 134 4.61 26.98 25.59
CA ALA A 134 5.15 26.53 26.87
C ALA A 134 6.16 25.38 26.71
N ALA A 135 5.92 24.45 25.78
CA ALA A 135 6.85 23.36 25.49
C ALA A 135 8.16 23.85 24.85
N ILE A 136 8.11 24.89 24.01
CA ILE A 136 9.28 25.53 23.40
C ILE A 136 10.09 26.30 24.45
N GLU A 137 9.44 27.03 25.36
CA GLU A 137 10.11 27.78 26.43
C GLU A 137 10.69 26.90 27.54
N ALA A 138 10.16 25.69 27.72
CA ALA A 138 10.64 24.71 28.69
C ALA A 138 11.85 23.88 28.22
N GLN A 139 12.35 24.13 26.99
CA GLN A 139 13.48 23.44 26.36
C GLN A 139 14.73 24.32 26.32
#